data_AF-A0A3S1VR10-F1
#
_entry.id   AF-A0A3S1VR10-F1
#
_cell.length_a   1.000
_cell.length_b   1.000
_cell.length_c   1.000
_cell.angle_alpha   90.00
_cell.angle_beta   90.00
_cell.angle_gamma   90.00
#
_symmetry.space_group_name_H-M   'P 1'
#
loop_
_entity.id
_entity.type
_entity.pdbx_description
1 polymer ?
#
loop_
_entity_poly.entity_id
_entity_poly.type
_entity_poly.pdbx_seq_one_letter_code
_entity_poly.pdbx_strand_id
1 'polypeptide(L)'
;MDAGEYKHVALGLIFLKYISDRFDARRKAALTDPEERDLVDDRDLYLADGIFYVPDRSRWDFLKENATSTKPTVGELLDQAMLDIEAENSSLRGVLTKNYARQELDQTKLGEVLKLFSDIKFDDSHKGQDVLGRVYEYFLGEFAKMEGKRGGQYYT
;
A
#
# COMPACT_ATOMS: atom_id res chain seq x y z
N MET A 1 20.30 6.16 7.65
CA MET A 1 19.24 5.21 7.29
C MET A 1 19.88 3.99 6.64
N ASP A 2 19.61 2.82 7.21
CA ASP A 2 20.09 1.54 6.71
C ASP A 2 19.17 1.01 5.60
N ALA A 3 19.67 0.12 4.74
CA ALA A 3 18.90 -0.45 3.63
C ALA A 3 17.65 -1.22 4.11
N GLY A 4 17.71 -1.81 5.32
CA GLY A 4 16.58 -2.49 5.95
C GLY A 4 15.40 -1.57 6.28
N GLU A 5 15.62 -0.29 6.57
CA GLU A 5 14.53 0.63 6.92
C GLU A 5 13.76 1.13 5.69
N TYR A 6 14.43 1.23 4.54
CA TYR A 6 13.80 1.60 3.27
C TYR A 6 12.94 0.47 2.69
N LYS A 7 13.33 -0.79 2.96
CA LYS A 7 12.56 -1.98 2.59
C LYS A 7 11.13 -1.92 3.09
N HIS A 8 10.95 -1.70 4.39
CA HIS A 8 9.63 -1.73 5.01
C HIS A 8 8.73 -0.59 4.52
N VAL A 9 9.32 0.58 4.25
CA VAL A 9 8.63 1.74 3.66
C VAL A 9 8.16 1.40 2.25
N ALA A 10 9.07 0.96 1.37
CA ALA A 10 8.76 0.67 -0.04
C ALA A 10 7.75 -0.49 -0.19
N LEU A 11 7.94 -1.58 0.55
CA LEU A 11 7.01 -2.71 0.54
C LEU A 11 5.59 -2.31 0.99
N GLY A 12 5.49 -1.52 2.05
CA GLY A 12 4.18 -1.04 2.52
C GLY A 12 3.50 -0.13 1.50
N LEU A 13 4.24 0.75 0.81
CA LEU A 13 3.68 1.59 -0.26
C LEU A 13 3.19 0.78 -1.46
N ILE A 14 3.95 -0.23 -1.88
CA ILE A 14 3.54 -1.13 -2.98
C ILE A 14 2.26 -1.87 -2.60
N PHE A 15 2.19 -2.39 -1.37
CA PHE A 15 1.00 -3.05 -0.87
C PHE A 15 -0.21 -2.11 -0.85
N LEU A 16 -0.04 -0.88 -0.35
CA LEU A 16 -1.09 0.13 -0.34
C LEU A 16 -1.60 0.49 -1.74
N LYS A 17 -0.68 0.65 -2.71
CA LYS A 17 -1.04 0.87 -4.11
C LYS A 17 -1.89 -0.27 -4.65
N TYR A 18 -1.46 -1.51 -4.41
CA TYR A 18 -2.14 -2.69 -4.89
C TYR A 18 -3.57 -2.81 -4.36
N ILE A 19 -3.76 -2.69 -3.05
CA ILE A 19 -5.10 -2.81 -2.45
C ILE A 19 -6.00 -1.66 -2.90
N SER A 20 -5.44 -0.45 -3.05
CA SER A 20 -6.18 0.71 -3.56
C SER A 20 -6.64 0.50 -5.00
N ASP A 21 -5.75 0.00 -5.88
CA ASP A 21 -6.08 -0.24 -7.28
C ASP A 21 -7.18 -1.29 -7.43
N ARG A 22 -7.10 -2.38 -6.66
CA ARG A 22 -8.13 -3.43 -6.68
C ARG A 22 -9.46 -2.93 -6.16
N PHE A 23 -9.43 -2.20 -5.06
CA PHE A 23 -10.63 -1.58 -4.52
C PHE A 23 -11.27 -0.62 -5.53
N ASP A 24 -10.48 0.26 -6.15
CA ASP A 24 -10.96 1.22 -7.14
C ASP A 24 -11.49 0.54 -8.41
N ALA A 25 -10.85 -0.54 -8.86
CA ALA A 25 -11.34 -1.33 -10.00
C ALA A 25 -12.71 -1.95 -9.70
N ARG A 26 -12.85 -2.61 -8.54
CA ARG A 26 -14.12 -3.20 -8.10
C ARG A 26 -15.21 -2.17 -7.88
N ARG A 27 -14.86 -1.04 -7.27
CA ARG A 27 -15.75 0.10 -7.04
C ARG A 27 -16.25 0.69 -8.36
N LYS A 28 -15.36 0.84 -9.36
CA LYS A 28 -15.75 1.29 -10.70
C LYS A 28 -16.71 0.33 -11.37
N ALA A 29 -16.49 -0.99 -11.25
CA ALA A 29 -17.42 -2.00 -11.76
C ALA A 29 -18.79 -1.91 -11.07
N ALA A 30 -18.82 -1.84 -9.74
CA ALA A 30 -20.04 -1.70 -8.94
C ALA A 30 -20.86 -0.46 -9.34
N LEU A 31 -20.20 0.68 -9.56
CA LEU A 31 -20.87 1.92 -9.96
C LEU A 31 -21.52 1.85 -11.34
N THR A 32 -21.05 0.94 -12.21
CA THR A 32 -21.60 0.72 -13.55
C THR A 32 -22.67 -0.37 -13.60
N ASP A 33 -22.81 -1.17 -12.55
CA ASP A 33 -23.82 -2.21 -12.43
C ASP A 33 -25.07 -1.68 -11.69
N PRO A 34 -26.25 -1.63 -12.33
CA PRO A 34 -27.48 -1.18 -11.68
C PRO A 34 -27.87 -1.95 -10.41
N GLU A 35 -27.49 -3.22 -10.27
CA GLU A 35 -27.82 -4.05 -9.12
C GLU A 35 -26.89 -3.81 -7.93
N GLU A 36 -25.63 -3.46 -8.20
CA GLU A 36 -24.62 -3.25 -7.17
C GLU A 36 -24.38 -1.78 -6.82
N ARG A 37 -24.88 -0.85 -7.63
CA ARG A 37 -24.60 0.59 -7.49
C ARG A 37 -24.93 1.14 -6.10
N ASP A 38 -26.03 0.68 -5.51
CA ASP A 38 -26.47 1.11 -4.18
C ASP A 38 -25.71 0.40 -3.05
N LEU A 39 -24.93 -0.64 -3.37
CA LEU A 39 -24.09 -1.41 -2.45
C LEU A 39 -22.62 -0.96 -2.49
N VAL A 40 -22.28 0.06 -3.28
CA VAL A 40 -20.88 0.49 -3.47
C VAL A 40 -20.18 0.90 -2.17
N ASP A 41 -20.92 1.35 -1.17
CA ASP A 41 -20.37 1.71 0.14
C ASP A 41 -20.47 0.55 1.15
N ASP A 42 -21.07 -0.58 0.76
CA ASP A 42 -21.13 -1.80 1.54
C ASP A 42 -19.79 -2.55 1.45
N ARG A 43 -19.27 -2.95 2.61
CA ARG A 43 -18.01 -3.70 2.72
C ARG A 43 -18.14 -5.10 2.16
N ASP A 44 -19.31 -5.72 2.33
CA ASP A 44 -19.54 -7.11 1.97
C ASP A 44 -19.38 -7.33 0.44
N LEU A 45 -19.70 -6.29 -0.35
CA LEU A 45 -19.49 -6.27 -1.79
C LEU A 45 -18.02 -6.54 -2.19
N TYR A 46 -17.08 -6.01 -1.41
CA TYR A 46 -15.64 -6.14 -1.69
C TYR A 46 -15.07 -7.42 -1.09
N LEU A 47 -15.50 -7.77 0.13
CA LEU A 47 -15.00 -8.95 0.84
C LEU A 47 -15.37 -10.25 0.13
N ALA A 48 -16.52 -10.30 -0.55
CA ALA A 48 -16.94 -11.44 -1.37
C ALA A 48 -15.91 -11.80 -2.46
N ASP A 49 -15.19 -10.80 -2.99
CA ASP A 49 -14.16 -10.96 -4.02
C ASP A 49 -12.74 -11.04 -3.44
N GLY A 50 -12.62 -11.13 -2.11
CA GLY A 50 -11.33 -11.11 -1.41
C GLY A 50 -10.60 -9.77 -1.52
N ILE A 51 -11.33 -8.67 -1.69
CA ILE A 51 -10.80 -7.32 -1.82
C ILE A 51 -10.92 -6.61 -0.46
N PHE A 52 -9.80 -6.06 0.02
CA PHE A 52 -9.81 -5.25 1.23
C PHE A 52 -10.57 -3.94 1.01
N TYR A 53 -11.37 -3.56 1.99
CA TYR A 53 -12.07 -2.28 1.96
C TYR A 53 -11.09 -1.14 2.20
N VAL A 54 -11.10 -0.11 1.35
CA VAL A 54 -10.19 1.04 1.45
C VAL A 54 -10.99 2.34 1.63
N PRO A 55 -10.95 2.95 2.83
CA PRO A 55 -11.60 4.23 3.10
C PRO A 55 -11.16 5.34 2.15
N ASP A 56 -12.02 6.31 1.88
CA ASP A 56 -11.77 7.42 0.95
C ASP A 56 -10.40 8.10 1.18
N ARG A 57 -10.05 8.39 2.43
CA ARG A 57 -8.80 9.07 2.81
C ARG A 57 -7.57 8.15 2.80
N SER A 58 -7.78 6.85 2.65
CA SER A 58 -6.73 5.84 2.56
C SER A 58 -6.45 5.40 1.12
N ARG A 59 -7.28 5.83 0.16
CA ARG A 59 -7.09 5.49 -1.26
C ARG A 59 -5.85 6.17 -1.81
N TRP A 60 -5.18 5.47 -2.71
CA TRP A 60 -3.96 5.95 -3.35
C TRP A 60 -4.11 7.33 -4.00
N ASP A 61 -5.22 7.59 -4.68
CA ASP A 61 -5.44 8.88 -5.34
C ASP A 61 -5.48 10.05 -4.35
N PHE A 62 -6.14 9.89 -3.21
CA PHE A 62 -6.14 10.90 -2.14
C PHE A 62 -4.73 11.17 -1.62
N LEU A 63 -3.97 10.12 -1.34
CA LEU A 63 -2.60 10.23 -0.82
C LEU A 63 -1.65 10.88 -1.84
N LYS A 64 -1.83 10.56 -3.12
CA LYS A 64 -1.08 11.13 -4.24
C LYS A 64 -1.35 12.61 -4.42
N GLU A 65 -2.60 13.02 -4.35
CA GLU A 65 -3.00 14.43 -4.41
C GLU A 65 -2.43 15.24 -3.24
N ASN A 66 -2.29 14.60 -2.07
CA ASN A 66 -1.76 15.22 -0.86
C ASN A 66 -0.26 14.94 -0.62
N ALA A 67 0.47 14.42 -1.61
CA ALA A 67 1.86 13.99 -1.46
C ALA A 67 2.84 15.14 -1.11
N THR A 68 2.45 16.40 -1.35
CA THR A 68 3.24 17.59 -1.01
C THR A 68 2.70 18.32 0.22
N SER A 69 1.73 17.72 0.93
CA SER A 69 1.16 18.30 2.15
C SER A 69 2.22 18.38 3.24
N THR A 70 2.25 19.51 3.94
CA THR A 70 3.17 19.77 5.06
C THR A 70 2.50 19.67 6.42
N LYS A 71 1.16 19.77 6.48
CA LYS A 71 0.34 19.62 7.69
C LYS A 71 -1.07 19.11 7.35
N PRO A 72 -1.40 17.84 7.64
CA PRO A 72 -0.47 16.77 8.02
C PRO A 72 0.56 16.51 6.92
N THR A 73 1.74 16.05 7.30
CA THR A 73 2.76 15.56 6.36
C THR A 73 2.27 14.33 5.60
N VAL A 74 2.86 14.03 4.44
CA VAL A 74 2.53 12.81 3.68
C VAL A 74 2.78 11.53 4.51
N GLY A 75 3.79 11.52 5.37
CA GLY A 75 4.04 10.42 6.29
C GLY A 75 2.92 10.22 7.30
N GLU A 76 2.41 11.30 7.90
CA GLU A 76 1.26 11.22 8.83
C GLU A 76 -0.01 10.75 8.11
N LEU A 77 -0.22 11.19 6.86
CA LEU A 77 -1.34 10.72 6.04
C LEU A 77 -1.24 9.23 5.72
N LEU A 78 -0.04 8.73 5.43
CA LEU A 78 0.22 7.31 5.18
C LEU A 78 0.03 6.48 6.45
N ASP A 79 0.58 6.92 7.58
CA ASP A 79 0.41 6.23 8.86
C ASP A 79 -1.08 6.13 9.24
N GLN A 80 -1.84 7.22 9.05
CA GLN A 80 -3.29 7.21 9.28
C GLN A 80 -4.03 6.29 8.30
N ALA A 81 -3.68 6.31 7.02
CA ALA A 81 -4.29 5.43 6.03
C ALA A 81 -4.10 3.95 6.38
N MET A 82 -2.91 3.56 6.82
CA MET A 82 -2.63 2.19 7.24
C MET A 82 -3.46 1.79 8.48
N LEU A 83 -3.62 2.71 9.45
CA LEU A 83 -4.47 2.47 10.62
C LEU A 83 -5.95 2.30 10.23
N ASP A 84 -6.46 3.16 9.35
CA ASP A 84 -7.84 3.11 8.88
C ASP A 84 -8.11 1.81 8.13
N ILE A 85 -7.20 1.39 7.24
CA ILE A 85 -7.31 0.11 6.53
C ILE A 85 -7.32 -1.07 7.51
N GLU A 86 -6.47 -1.08 8.54
CA GLU A 86 -6.49 -2.16 9.54
C GLU A 86 -7.77 -2.19 10.39
N ALA A 87 -8.35 -1.02 10.67
CA ALA A 87 -9.61 -0.91 11.39
C ALA A 87 -10.77 -1.53 10.60
N GLU A 88 -10.75 -1.33 9.28
CA GLU A 88 -11.76 -1.85 8.36
C GLU A 88 -11.54 -3.31 7.96
N ASN A 89 -10.30 -3.83 8.08
CA ASN A 89 -9.92 -5.15 7.61
C ASN A 89 -9.21 -5.95 8.72
N SER A 90 -9.96 -6.78 9.45
CA SER A 90 -9.46 -7.50 10.63
C SER A 90 -8.23 -8.39 10.36
N SER A 91 -8.09 -8.93 9.15
CA SER A 91 -6.96 -9.76 8.74
C SER A 91 -5.64 -8.99 8.56
N LEU A 92 -5.71 -7.66 8.45
CA LEU A 92 -4.53 -6.78 8.30
C LEU A 92 -4.06 -6.20 9.63
N ARG A 93 -4.78 -6.43 10.74
CA ARG A 93 -4.47 -5.83 12.04
C ARG A 93 -3.04 -6.14 12.49
N GLY A 94 -2.24 -5.09 12.69
CA GLY A 94 -0.85 -5.19 13.11
C GLY A 94 0.14 -5.59 12.01
N VAL A 95 -0.32 -5.71 10.76
CA VAL A 95 0.52 -6.14 9.62
C VAL A 95 1.14 -4.95 8.90
N LEU A 96 0.42 -3.83 8.80
CA LEU A 96 0.85 -2.70 7.97
C LEU A 96 1.92 -1.86 8.68
N THR A 97 2.88 -1.36 7.91
CA THR A 97 3.91 -0.43 8.41
C THR A 97 3.29 0.92 8.75
N LYS A 98 3.60 1.50 9.91
CA LYS A 98 3.06 2.77 10.41
C LYS A 98 4.17 3.72 10.93
N ASN A 99 5.28 3.79 10.19
CA ASN A 99 6.44 4.59 10.58
C ASN A 99 6.92 5.54 9.47
N TYR A 100 5.97 6.07 8.69
CA TYR A 100 6.22 7.00 7.59
C TYR A 100 6.44 8.45 8.06
N ALA A 101 5.89 8.85 9.21
CA ALA A 101 6.06 10.19 9.78
C ALA A 101 7.38 10.39 10.58
N ARG A 102 8.26 9.39 10.62
CA ARG A 102 9.50 9.46 11.40
C ARG A 102 10.45 10.56 10.91
N GLN A 103 11.19 11.18 11.83
CA GLN A 103 12.06 12.33 11.53
C GLN A 103 13.19 11.99 10.54
N GLU A 104 13.64 10.74 10.54
CA GLU A 104 14.69 10.28 9.65
C GLU A 104 14.22 10.23 8.20
N LEU A 105 12.91 10.11 7.95
CA LEU A 105 12.37 9.97 6.61
C LEU A 105 12.06 11.34 6.00
N ASP A 106 12.76 11.65 4.90
CA ASP A 106 12.52 12.88 4.13
C ASP A 106 11.12 12.82 3.48
N GLN A 107 10.23 13.67 3.99
CA GLN A 107 8.83 13.73 3.56
C GLN A 107 8.68 14.17 2.10
N THR A 108 9.63 14.94 1.57
CA THR A 108 9.63 15.37 0.16
C THR A 108 9.91 14.17 -0.74
N LYS A 109 10.96 13.41 -0.42
CA LYS A 109 11.31 12.18 -1.15
C LYS A 109 10.23 11.12 -1.02
N LEU A 110 9.59 11.00 0.15
CA LEU A 110 8.45 10.09 0.34
C LEU A 110 7.30 10.43 -0.61
N GLY A 111 6.96 11.72 -0.73
CA GLY A 111 5.97 12.19 -1.70
C GLY A 111 6.37 11.94 -3.17
N GLU A 112 7.65 12.06 -3.51
CA GLU A 112 8.18 11.73 -4.85
C GLU A 112 8.07 10.23 -5.15
N VAL A 113 8.41 9.35 -4.20
CA VAL A 113 8.27 7.89 -4.35
C VAL A 113 6.80 7.52 -4.54
N LEU A 114 5.90 8.14 -3.79
CA LEU A 114 4.46 7.92 -3.92
C LEU A 114 3.95 8.33 -5.32
N LYS A 115 4.47 9.43 -5.89
CA LYS A 115 4.19 9.79 -7.29
C LYS A 115 4.77 8.79 -8.27
N LEU A 116 6.02 8.35 -8.08
CA LEU A 116 6.68 7.37 -8.95
C LEU A 116 5.91 6.05 -9.02
N PHE A 117 5.40 5.56 -7.90
CA PHE A 117 4.62 4.31 -7.85
C PHE A 117 3.24 4.45 -8.49
N SER A 118 2.77 5.66 -8.77
CA SER A 118 1.49 5.87 -9.46
C SER A 118 1.50 5.41 -10.92
N ASP A 119 2.70 5.34 -11.53
CA ASP A 119 2.86 4.84 -12.90
C ASP A 119 2.81 3.30 -12.98
N ILE A 120 2.88 2.62 -11.82
CA ILE A 120 2.74 1.17 -11.74
C ILE A 120 1.25 0.83 -11.87
N LYS A 121 0.92 0.10 -12.94
CA LYS A 121 -0.41 -0.47 -13.15
C LYS A 121 -0.41 -1.95 -12.80
N PHE A 122 -1.21 -2.33 -11.81
CA PHE A 122 -1.52 -3.72 -11.52
C PHE A 122 -2.72 -4.12 -12.38
N ASP A 123 -2.48 -4.63 -13.59
CA ASP A 123 -3.56 -5.09 -14.48
C ASP A 123 -4.22 -6.37 -13.94
N ASP A 124 -5.56 -6.41 -14.00
CA ASP A 124 -6.43 -7.35 -13.30
C ASP A 124 -6.74 -8.61 -14.13
N SER A 125 -6.05 -8.81 -15.25
CA SER A 125 -6.17 -9.97 -16.13
C SER A 125 -5.50 -11.22 -15.53
N HIS A 126 -5.97 -11.70 -14.37
CA HIS A 126 -5.45 -12.84 -13.59
C HIS A 126 -3.94 -12.79 -13.24
N LYS A 127 -3.22 -11.75 -13.67
CA LYS A 127 -1.78 -11.56 -13.50
C LYS A 127 -1.44 -10.57 -12.39
N GLY A 128 -2.40 -9.79 -11.88
CA GLY A 128 -2.16 -8.80 -10.83
C GLY A 128 -1.69 -9.40 -9.50
N GLN A 129 -2.34 -10.47 -9.02
CA GLN A 129 -1.90 -11.23 -7.84
C GLN A 129 -0.48 -11.82 -8.03
N ASP A 130 -0.24 -12.33 -9.23
CA ASP A 130 1.02 -12.92 -9.67
C ASP A 130 2.16 -11.88 -9.75
N VAL A 131 1.86 -10.66 -10.22
CA VAL A 131 2.80 -9.54 -10.28
C VAL A 131 3.11 -9.04 -8.88
N LEU A 132 2.13 -8.90 -7.98
CA LEU A 132 2.38 -8.51 -6.60
C LEU A 132 3.20 -9.55 -5.86
N GLY A 133 2.86 -10.83 -5.99
CA GLY A 133 3.63 -11.93 -5.39
C GLY A 133 5.08 -11.90 -5.86
N ARG A 134 5.31 -11.78 -7.17
CA ARG A 134 6.66 -11.64 -7.74
C ARG A 134 7.38 -10.37 -7.30
N VAL A 135 6.69 -9.24 -7.21
CA VAL A 135 7.26 -7.97 -6.74
C VAL A 135 7.65 -8.10 -5.27
N TYR A 136 6.77 -8.64 -4.43
CA TYR A 136 7.02 -8.89 -3.02
C TYR A 136 8.20 -9.86 -2.82
N GLU A 137 8.22 -10.99 -3.52
CA GLU A 137 9.33 -11.96 -3.51
C GLU A 137 10.63 -11.37 -4.03
N TYR A 138 10.59 -10.60 -5.13
CA TYR A 138 11.76 -9.92 -5.69
C TYR A 138 12.34 -8.95 -4.67
N PHE A 139 11.51 -8.11 -4.06
CA PHE A 139 11.94 -7.20 -3.01
C PHE A 139 12.47 -7.98 -1.81
N LEU A 140 11.77 -9.02 -1.33
CA LEU A 140 12.24 -9.85 -0.22
C LEU A 140 13.62 -10.47 -0.51
N GLY A 141 13.84 -10.95 -1.74
CA GLY A 141 15.10 -11.51 -2.22
C GLY A 141 16.22 -10.49 -2.39
N GLU A 142 15.96 -9.33 -3.01
CA GLU A 142 16.95 -8.24 -3.13
C GLU A 142 17.35 -7.69 -1.76
N PHE A 143 16.41 -7.60 -0.83
CA PHE A 143 16.71 -7.20 0.53
C PHE A 143 17.49 -8.26 1.31
N ALA A 144 17.17 -9.55 1.16
CA ALA A 144 17.97 -10.63 1.73
C ALA A 144 19.42 -10.61 1.19
N LYS A 145 19.63 -10.25 -0.09
CA LYS A 145 20.96 -10.06 -0.67
C LYS A 145 21.70 -8.83 -0.12
N MET A 146 20.99 -7.73 0.16
CA MET A 146 21.59 -6.53 0.76
C MET A 146 21.94 -6.73 2.24
N GLU A 147 21.09 -7.41 3.01
CA GLU A 147 21.37 -7.82 4.40
C GLU A 147 22.51 -8.86 4.44
N GLY A 148 22.52 -9.84 3.53
CA GLY A 148 23.58 -10.84 3.40
C GLY A 148 24.95 -10.29 2.99
N LYS A 149 25.00 -9.11 2.35
CA LYS A 149 26.26 -8.39 2.07
C LYS A 149 26.79 -7.59 3.27
N ARG A 150 25.98 -7.39 4.32
CA ARG A 150 26.37 -6.73 5.59
C ARG A 150 26.48 -7.69 6.78
N GLY A 151 25.85 -8.87 6.72
CA GLY A 151 25.69 -9.81 7.84
C GLY A 151 26.60 -11.03 7.81
N GLY A 152 27.92 -10.86 7.70
CA GLY A 152 28.82 -11.86 8.25
C GLY A 152 28.75 -11.77 9.78
N GLN A 153 28.20 -12.81 10.43
CA GLN A 153 27.70 -12.87 11.83
C GLN A 153 26.24 -12.40 11.89
N TYR A 154 25.22 -13.23 12.09
CA TYR A 154 25.08 -14.29 13.10
C TYR A 154 24.17 -15.42 12.60
N TYR A 155 24.57 -16.67 12.86
CA TYR A 155 23.68 -17.73 13.34
C TYR A 155 24.56 -18.79 14.04
N THR A 156 24.41 -18.92 15.34
CA THR A 156 24.63 -20.16 16.11
C THR A 156 23.34 -20.44 16.85
#